data_AF-A0A969FNB8-F1
#
_entry.id   AF-A0A969FNB8-F1
#
_cell.length_a   1.000
_cell.length_b   1.000
_cell.length_c   1.000
_cell.angle_alpha   90.00
_cell.angle_beta   90.00
_cell.angle_gamma   90.00
#
_symmetry.space_group_name_H-M   'P 1'
#
loop_
_entity.id
_entity.type
_entity.pdbx_description
1 polymer ?
#
loop_
_entity_poly.entity_id
_entity_poly.type
_entity_poly.pdbx_seq_one_letter_code
_entity_poly.pdbx_strand_id
1 'polypeptide(L)'
;MKKIEARDHREEVAHFRASIIGELAARRDLTRGELRAELGQLSRRRYRPPGALASRTYGLSTLERWFYHYRKEGLAGLMPDKRSDEGRARALTPEQRDFLLAVRREHRSASAHLILSTLVSLGVLPKDAVTATTLRRLYAGNDLPRLPRRQAEEDGPTYRSGKCG
;
A
#
# COMPACT_ATOMS: atom_id res chain seq x y z
N MET A 1 5.99 -26.24 -17.04
CA MET A 1 5.09 -26.27 -15.86
C MET A 1 4.56 -24.88 -15.60
N LYS A 2 3.26 -24.63 -15.78
CA LYS A 2 2.62 -23.34 -15.46
C LYS A 2 2.63 -23.17 -13.93
N LYS A 3 3.32 -22.13 -13.43
CA LYS A 3 3.13 -21.64 -12.06
C LYS A 3 1.67 -21.25 -11.92
N ILE A 4 0.95 -21.93 -11.03
CA ILE A 4 -0.34 -21.45 -10.55
C ILE A 4 0.02 -20.32 -9.58
N GLU A 5 0.15 -19.10 -10.12
CA GLU A 5 0.42 -17.88 -9.36
C GLU A 5 -0.68 -17.70 -8.30
N ALA A 6 -0.29 -17.20 -7.13
CA ALA A 6 -1.18 -16.94 -6.00
C ALA A 6 -2.43 -16.18 -6.47
N ARG A 7 -3.61 -16.76 -6.19
CA ARG A 7 -4.94 -16.18 -6.44
C ARG A 7 -4.90 -14.67 -6.15
N ASP A 8 -5.20 -13.83 -7.15
CA ASP A 8 -5.08 -12.38 -7.00
C ASP A 8 -5.88 -11.95 -5.77
N HIS A 9 -5.18 -11.51 -4.72
CA HIS A 9 -5.82 -11.12 -3.45
C HIS A 9 -6.92 -10.08 -3.68
N ARG A 10 -6.81 -9.28 -4.75
CA ARG A 10 -7.84 -8.30 -5.14
C ARG A 10 -9.10 -9.00 -5.64
N GLU A 11 -8.97 -10.06 -6.43
CA GLU A 11 -10.10 -10.90 -6.84
C GLU A 11 -10.73 -11.60 -5.65
N GLU A 12 -9.94 -12.14 -4.72
CA GLU A 12 -10.47 -12.74 -3.48
C GLU A 12 -11.29 -11.73 -2.68
N VAL A 13 -10.79 -10.50 -2.53
CA VAL A 13 -11.51 -9.42 -1.86
C VAL A 13 -12.77 -9.03 -2.63
N ALA A 14 -12.75 -9.02 -3.96
CA ALA A 14 -13.92 -8.72 -4.79
C ALA A 14 -15.02 -9.79 -4.60
N HIS A 15 -14.65 -11.07 -4.67
CA HIS A 15 -15.57 -12.18 -4.42
C HIS A 15 -16.13 -12.16 -3.00
N PHE A 16 -15.30 -11.85 -2.00
CA PHE A 16 -15.76 -11.67 -0.62
C PHE A 16 -16.77 -10.52 -0.48
N ARG A 17 -16.54 -9.38 -1.13
CA ARG A 17 -17.51 -8.27 -1.12
C ARG A 17 -18.81 -8.67 -1.82
N ALA A 18 -18.70 -9.39 -2.94
CA ALA A 18 -19.84 -9.87 -3.71
C ALA A 18 -20.68 -10.87 -2.91
N SER A 19 -20.07 -11.72 -2.09
CA SER A 19 -20.83 -12.66 -1.24
C SER A 19 -21.65 -11.95 -0.14
N ILE A 20 -21.31 -10.71 0.21
CA ILE A 20 -22.05 -9.92 1.22
C ILE A 20 -23.23 -9.19 0.59
N ILE A 21 -23.03 -8.56 -0.57
CA ILE A 21 -23.99 -7.63 -1.18
C ILE A 21 -24.67 -8.19 -2.44
N GLY A 22 -24.19 -9.31 -2.99
CA GLY A 22 -24.58 -9.83 -4.29
C GLY A 22 -26.03 -10.27 -4.37
N GLU A 23 -26.54 -10.92 -3.31
CA GLU A 23 -27.96 -11.29 -3.20
C GLU A 23 -28.85 -10.05 -3.23
N LEU A 24 -28.47 -9.02 -2.46
CA LEU A 24 -29.19 -7.75 -2.42
C LEU A 24 -29.14 -7.02 -3.77
N ALA A 25 -27.99 -7.08 -4.46
CA ALA A 25 -27.80 -6.45 -5.76
C ALA A 25 -28.53 -7.17 -6.91
N ALA A 26 -28.86 -8.46 -6.76
CA ALA A 26 -29.64 -9.22 -7.73
C ALA A 26 -31.14 -8.86 -7.70
N ARG A 27 -31.64 -8.28 -6.60
CA ARG A 27 -33.04 -7.85 -6.45
C ARG A 27 -33.30 -6.61 -7.31
N ARG A 28 -34.29 -6.70 -8.21
CA ARG A 28 -34.63 -5.61 -9.15
C ARG A 28 -35.53 -4.53 -8.55
N ASP A 29 -36.35 -4.89 -7.57
CA ASP A 29 -37.49 -4.08 -7.12
C ASP A 29 -37.32 -3.55 -5.69
N LEU A 30 -36.09 -3.11 -5.35
CA LEU A 30 -35.80 -2.59 -4.03
C LEU A 30 -36.05 -1.08 -3.95
N THR A 31 -36.93 -0.65 -3.04
CA THR A 31 -37.04 0.77 -2.72
C THR A 31 -35.80 1.25 -1.94
N ARG A 32 -35.57 2.56 -1.93
CA ARG A 32 -34.45 3.16 -1.19
C ARG A 32 -34.53 2.87 0.32
N GLY A 33 -35.73 2.81 0.88
CA GLY A 33 -35.96 2.50 2.29
C GLY A 33 -35.61 1.06 2.63
N GLU A 34 -36.09 0.11 1.82
CA GLU A 34 -35.76 -1.32 1.97
C GLU A 34 -34.26 -1.58 1.79
N LEU A 35 -33.63 -0.96 0.78
CA LEU A 35 -32.18 -1.05 0.59
C LEU A 35 -31.42 -0.66 1.86
N ARG A 36 -31.78 0.49 2.45
CA ARG A 36 -31.12 1.00 3.64
C ARG A 36 -31.35 0.09 4.84
N ALA A 37 -32.54 -0.48 4.98
CA ALA A 37 -32.86 -1.43 6.05
C ALA A 37 -32.02 -2.72 5.93
N GLU A 38 -31.97 -3.32 4.73
CA GLU A 38 -31.21 -4.53 4.44
C GLU A 38 -29.70 -4.34 4.65
N LEU A 39 -29.14 -3.26 4.10
CA LEU A 39 -27.74 -2.91 4.35
C LEU A 39 -27.48 -2.62 5.83
N GLY A 40 -28.47 -2.06 6.54
CA GLY A 40 -28.45 -1.89 7.98
C GLY A 40 -28.33 -3.22 8.73
N GLN A 41 -29.06 -4.26 8.30
CA GLN A 41 -28.93 -5.61 8.86
C GLN A 41 -27.54 -6.21 8.58
N LEU A 42 -27.05 -6.09 7.35
CA LEU A 42 -25.71 -6.55 6.98
C LEU A 42 -24.62 -5.86 7.80
N SER A 43 -24.78 -4.57 8.10
CA SER A 43 -23.78 -3.81 8.88
C SER A 43 -23.56 -4.33 10.31
N ARG A 44 -24.55 -5.03 10.88
CA ARG A 44 -24.49 -5.63 12.23
C ARG A 44 -23.81 -6.99 12.23
N ARG A 45 -23.65 -7.63 11.06
CA ARG A 45 -23.02 -8.94 10.93
C ARG A 45 -21.49 -8.80 10.90
N ARG A 46 -20.80 -9.78 11.49
CA ARG A 46 -19.34 -9.87 11.44
C ARG A 46 -18.92 -10.74 10.27
N TYR A 47 -17.93 -10.27 9.53
CA TYR A 47 -17.38 -10.97 8.38
C TYR A 47 -15.86 -11.06 8.52
N ARG A 48 -15.29 -12.18 8.05
CA ARG A 48 -13.85 -12.38 7.99
C ARG A 48 -13.37 -12.18 6.55
N PRO A 49 -12.81 -11.00 6.20
CA PRO A 49 -12.27 -10.79 4.87
C PRO A 49 -11.04 -11.68 4.62
N PRO A 50 -10.75 -12.01 3.34
CA PRO A 50 -9.53 -12.73 2.98
C PRO A 50 -8.29 -12.04 3.55
N GLY A 51 -7.36 -12.83 4.09
CA GLY A 51 -6.12 -12.32 4.70
C GLY A 51 -6.27 -11.63 6.06
N ALA A 52 -7.47 -11.50 6.63
CA ALA A 52 -7.63 -10.94 7.97
C ALA A 52 -7.53 -11.98 9.09
N LEU A 53 -6.84 -11.58 10.15
CA LEU A 53 -6.67 -12.36 11.38
C LEU A 53 -7.97 -12.45 12.20
N ALA A 54 -8.87 -11.48 12.09
CA ALA A 54 -10.11 -11.41 12.86
C ALA A 54 -11.31 -10.92 12.03
N SER A 55 -12.51 -11.28 12.47
CA SER A 55 -13.78 -10.82 11.90
C SER A 55 -14.10 -9.39 12.31
N ARG A 56 -14.71 -8.62 11.41
CA ARG A 56 -15.12 -7.23 11.61
C ARG A 56 -16.49 -6.93 11.02
N THR A 57 -17.11 -5.86 11.47
CA THR A 57 -18.32 -5.29 10.86
C THR A 57 -17.94 -4.26 9.79
N TYR A 58 -18.88 -3.96 8.89
CA TYR A 58 -18.74 -2.90 7.90
C TYR A 58 -19.87 -1.91 8.06
N GLY A 59 -19.54 -0.62 8.12
CA GLY A 59 -20.53 0.45 8.22
C GLY A 59 -21.45 0.51 7.00
N LEU A 60 -22.65 1.06 7.20
CA LEU A 60 -23.68 1.20 6.17
C LEU A 60 -23.15 1.86 4.88
N SER A 61 -22.41 2.96 5.01
CA SER A 61 -21.86 3.70 3.86
C SER A 61 -20.86 2.88 3.03
N THR A 62 -20.11 1.97 3.67
CA THR A 62 -19.19 1.06 2.98
C THR A 62 -19.97 0.03 2.16
N LEU A 63 -21.04 -0.52 2.73
CA LEU A 63 -21.88 -1.50 2.06
C LEU A 63 -22.70 -0.85 0.93
N GLU A 64 -23.22 0.37 1.13
CA GLU A 64 -23.86 1.19 0.09
C GLU A 64 -22.90 1.43 -1.08
N ARG A 65 -21.64 1.81 -0.79
CA ARG A 65 -20.61 1.97 -1.81
C ARG A 65 -20.41 0.68 -2.62
N TRP A 66 -20.19 -0.45 -1.96
CA TRP A 66 -20.02 -1.74 -2.65
C TRP A 66 -21.23 -2.09 -3.50
N PHE A 67 -22.44 -1.90 -2.98
CA PHE A 67 -23.68 -2.14 -3.71
C PHE A 67 -23.74 -1.36 -5.03
N TYR A 68 -23.51 -0.05 -4.99
CA TYR A 68 -23.58 0.77 -6.20
C TYR A 68 -22.45 0.49 -7.19
N HIS A 69 -21.22 0.24 -6.72
CA HIS A 69 -20.14 -0.16 -7.60
C HIS A 69 -20.44 -1.50 -8.28
N TYR A 70 -20.95 -2.48 -7.54
CA TYR A 70 -21.31 -3.78 -8.11
C TYR A 70 -22.46 -3.68 -9.12
N ARG A 71 -23.47 -2.85 -8.86
CA ARG A 71 -24.55 -2.61 -9.83
C ARG A 71 -24.07 -1.95 -11.13
N LYS A 72 -23.04 -1.12 -11.05
CA LYS A 72 -22.52 -0.36 -12.19
C LYS A 72 -21.48 -1.15 -13.00
N GLU A 73 -20.56 -1.81 -12.30
CA GLU A 73 -19.31 -2.36 -12.87
C GLU A 73 -19.17 -3.87 -12.61
N GLY A 74 -20.18 -4.51 -12.00
CA GLY A 74 -20.14 -5.92 -11.63
C GLY A 74 -19.04 -6.21 -10.62
N LEU A 75 -18.46 -7.42 -10.70
CA LEU A 75 -17.38 -7.85 -9.81
C LEU A 75 -16.15 -6.93 -9.89
N ALA A 76 -15.90 -6.32 -11.06
CA ALA A 76 -14.78 -5.42 -11.26
C ALA A 76 -14.85 -4.17 -10.36
N GLY A 77 -16.06 -3.63 -10.13
CA GLY A 77 -16.28 -2.49 -9.23
C GLY A 77 -16.03 -2.82 -7.75
N LEU A 78 -15.95 -4.10 -7.40
CA LEU A 78 -15.64 -4.56 -6.05
C LEU A 78 -14.17 -4.87 -5.84
N MET A 79 -13.34 -4.85 -6.89
CA MET A 79 -11.91 -4.97 -6.71
C MET A 79 -11.41 -3.83 -5.83
N PRO A 80 -10.61 -4.10 -4.79
CA PRO A 80 -9.96 -3.01 -4.07
C PRO A 80 -9.10 -2.23 -5.07
N ASP A 81 -9.24 -0.90 -5.02
CA ASP A 81 -8.29 -0.02 -5.67
C ASP A 81 -6.88 -0.40 -5.24
N LYS A 82 -5.95 -0.33 -6.19
CA LYS A 82 -4.53 -0.28 -5.82
C LYS A 82 -4.39 0.87 -4.84
N ARG A 83 -4.03 0.56 -3.59
CA ARG A 83 -4.07 1.49 -2.45
C ARG A 83 -3.56 2.88 -2.85
N SER A 84 -4.31 3.95 -2.55
CA SER A 84 -3.88 5.35 -2.71
C SER A 84 -2.63 5.74 -1.91
N ASP A 85 -2.06 4.84 -1.09
CA ASP A 85 -0.71 5.00 -0.55
C ASP A 85 0.38 4.90 -1.63
N GLU A 86 0.06 4.32 -2.79
CA GLU A 86 0.88 4.37 -4.00
C GLU A 86 0.99 5.82 -4.53
N GLY A 87 0.10 6.71 -4.05
CA GLY A 87 0.04 8.13 -4.37
C GLY A 87 0.99 9.04 -3.56
N ARG A 88 1.52 8.62 -2.40
CA ARG A 88 2.54 9.44 -1.69
C ARG A 88 3.95 9.29 -2.26
N ALA A 89 4.13 8.34 -3.18
CA ALA A 89 5.33 8.27 -4.03
C ALA A 89 5.22 9.16 -5.28
N ARG A 90 4.05 9.76 -5.58
CA ARG A 90 3.91 10.74 -6.68
C ARG A 90 4.58 12.09 -6.39
N ALA A 91 4.99 12.35 -5.15
CA ALA A 91 5.76 13.55 -4.80
C ALA A 91 7.24 13.47 -5.18
N LEU A 92 7.76 12.26 -5.46
CA LEU A 92 9.12 12.09 -5.94
C LEU A 92 9.11 11.97 -7.46
N THR A 93 9.70 12.97 -8.11
CA THR A 93 10.11 12.90 -9.52
C THR A 93 11.03 11.69 -9.73
N PRO A 94 11.10 11.11 -10.95
CA PRO A 94 12.04 10.03 -11.26
C PRO A 94 13.48 10.35 -10.81
N GLU A 95 13.92 11.59 -11.04
CA GLU A 95 15.25 12.08 -10.70
C GLU A 95 15.49 12.06 -9.18
N GLN A 96 14.50 12.49 -8.39
CA GLN A 96 14.58 12.44 -6.93
C GLN A 96 14.59 11.00 -6.41
N ARG A 97 13.89 10.06 -7.08
CA ARG A 97 13.93 8.66 -6.70
C ARG A 97 15.31 8.07 -6.93
N ASP A 98 15.89 8.30 -8.11
CA ASP A 98 17.22 7.80 -8.44
C ASP A 98 18.28 8.37 -7.51
N PHE A 99 18.21 9.66 -7.20
CA PHE A 99 19.05 10.29 -6.20
C PHE A 99 18.92 9.63 -4.82
N LEU A 100 17.69 9.41 -4.33
CA LEU A 100 17.46 8.76 -3.05
C LEU A 100 17.96 7.31 -2.98
N LEU A 101 17.88 6.59 -4.11
CA LEU A 101 18.44 5.23 -4.24
C LEU A 101 19.97 5.26 -4.26
N ALA A 102 20.60 6.24 -4.91
CA ALA A 102 22.05 6.42 -4.88
C ALA A 102 22.56 6.72 -3.47
N VAL A 103 21.96 7.71 -2.79
CA VAL A 103 22.26 8.04 -1.38
C VAL A 103 22.11 6.82 -0.48
N ARG A 104 21.12 5.97 -0.75
CA ARG A 104 20.92 4.73 0.00
C ARG A 104 22.05 3.72 -0.21
N ARG A 105 22.52 3.56 -1.45
CA ARG A 105 23.63 2.64 -1.78
C ARG A 105 24.93 3.09 -1.14
N GLU A 106 25.14 4.39 -0.99
CA GLU A 106 26.30 4.98 -0.32
C GLU A 106 26.20 4.86 1.21
N HIS A 107 25.00 5.05 1.78
CA HIS A 107 24.77 5.01 3.22
C HIS A 107 23.87 3.83 3.63
N ARG A 108 24.34 2.60 3.39
CA ARG A 108 23.56 1.36 3.61
C ARG A 108 23.16 1.12 5.07
N SER A 109 23.96 1.61 6.02
CA SER A 109 23.71 1.48 7.46
C SER A 109 22.86 2.59 8.06
N ALA A 110 22.74 3.74 7.37
CA ALA A 110 21.96 4.87 7.84
C ALA A 110 20.45 4.53 7.89
N SER A 111 19.73 5.11 8.85
CA SER A 111 18.28 4.95 8.88
C SER A 111 17.63 5.84 7.82
N ALA A 112 16.47 5.43 7.29
CA ALA A 112 15.70 6.28 6.37
C ALA A 112 15.34 7.64 7.00
N HIS A 113 15.13 7.69 8.32
CA HIS A 113 14.90 8.95 9.02
C HIS A 113 16.15 9.83 9.00
N LEU A 114 17.34 9.27 9.24
CA LEU A 114 18.60 10.00 9.22
C LEU A 114 18.89 10.55 7.83
N ILE A 115 18.75 9.73 6.78
CA ILE A 115 18.92 10.16 5.39
C ILE A 115 17.96 11.32 5.08
N LEU A 116 16.68 11.18 5.43
CA LEU A 116 15.69 12.23 5.21
C LEU A 116 16.02 13.52 5.96
N SER A 117 16.33 13.44 7.26
CA SER A 117 16.66 14.63 8.06
C SER A 117 17.90 15.34 7.53
N THR A 118 18.92 14.60 7.09
CA THR A 118 20.13 15.19 6.52
C THR A 118 19.84 15.91 5.21
N LEU A 119 19.08 15.28 4.29
CA LEU A 119 18.72 15.89 3.01
C LEU A 119 17.85 17.14 3.16
N VAL A 120 16.96 17.16 4.16
CA VAL A 120 16.17 18.36 4.49
C VAL A 120 17.06 19.46 5.08
N SER A 121 17.96 19.13 6.01
CA SER A 121 18.90 20.10 6.59
C SER A 121 19.86 20.70 5.57
N LEU A 122 20.25 19.92 4.55
CA LEU A 122 21.10 20.39 3.44
C LEU A 122 20.32 21.16 2.36
N GLY A 123 19.00 21.30 2.50
CA GLY A 123 18.15 21.98 1.51
C GLY A 123 17.95 21.22 0.20
N VAL A 124 18.37 19.94 0.13
CA VAL A 124 18.25 19.08 -1.06
C VAL A 124 16.80 18.62 -1.27
N LEU A 125 16.06 18.43 -0.18
CA LEU A 125 14.63 18.11 -0.21
C LEU A 125 13.82 19.06 0.68
N PRO A 126 12.64 19.51 0.24
CA PRO A 126 11.75 20.24 1.12
C PRO A 126 11.27 19.36 2.28
N LYS A 127 11.01 19.97 3.44
CA LYS A 127 10.63 19.30 4.70
C LYS A 127 9.41 18.37 4.56
N ASP A 128 8.51 18.69 3.64
CA ASP A 128 7.26 17.96 3.41
C ASP A 128 7.23 17.19 2.09
N ALA A 129 8.38 17.06 1.41
CA ALA A 129 8.47 16.36 0.13
C ALA A 129 8.09 14.88 0.27
N VAL A 130 8.61 14.22 1.30
CA VAL A 130 8.42 12.80 1.57
C VAL A 130 8.55 12.47 3.06
N THR A 131 7.89 11.39 3.47
CA THR A 131 8.00 10.87 4.84
C THR A 131 9.05 9.74 4.91
N ALA A 132 9.60 9.51 6.11
CA ALA A 132 10.50 8.38 6.33
C ALA A 132 9.84 7.01 6.02
N THR A 133 8.51 6.90 6.14
CA THR A 133 7.75 5.69 5.77
C THR A 133 7.72 5.49 4.26
N THR A 134 7.48 6.57 3.49
CA THR A 134 7.58 6.56 2.01
C THR A 134 8.97 6.12 1.58
N LEU A 135 10.01 6.66 2.22
CA LEU A 135 11.39 6.36 1.88
C LEU A 135 11.77 4.90 2.18
N ARG A 136 11.32 4.34 3.32
CA ARG A 136 11.50 2.91 3.62
C ARG A 136 10.84 2.00 2.59
N ARG A 137 9.64 2.37 2.12
CA ARG A 137 8.93 1.61 1.07
C ARG A 137 9.66 1.67 -0.27
N LEU A 138 10.14 2.85 -0.65
CA LEU A 138 10.95 3.04 -1.86
C LEU A 138 12.18 2.12 -1.84
N TYR A 139 12.89 2.08 -0.72
CA TYR A 139 14.09 1.26 -0.56
C TYR A 139 13.78 -0.24 -0.56
N ALA A 140 12.74 -0.67 0.16
CA ALA A 140 12.34 -2.07 0.19
C ALA A 140 11.88 -2.57 -1.18
N GLY A 141 11.17 -1.74 -1.95
CA GLY A 141 10.73 -2.08 -3.32
C GLY A 141 11.84 -2.09 -4.37
N ASN A 142 13.06 -1.66 -4.02
CA ASN A 142 14.25 -1.68 -4.88
C ASN A 142 15.37 -2.55 -4.29
N ASP A 143 15.03 -3.49 -3.40
CA ASP A 143 15.98 -4.42 -2.76
C ASP A 143 17.15 -3.73 -2.01
N LEU A 144 16.91 -2.56 -1.44
CA LEU A 144 17.90 -1.77 -0.67
C LEU A 144 17.51 -1.60 0.81
N PRO A 145 17.24 -2.69 1.56
CA PRO A 145 16.92 -2.60 2.99
C PRO A 145 18.09 -2.03 3.80
N ARG A 146 17.85 -1.74 5.08
CA ARG A 146 18.93 -1.28 5.98
C ARG A 146 19.82 -2.45 6.33
N LEU A 147 21.10 -2.28 6.06
CA LEU A 147 22.09 -3.25 6.52
C LEU A 147 22.54 -2.89 7.95
N PRO A 148 22.70 -3.88 8.83
CA PRO A 148 23.45 -3.73 10.06
C PRO A 148 24.84 -3.14 9.76
N ARG A 149 25.37 -2.32 10.69
CA ARG A 149 26.65 -1.62 10.48
C ARG A 149 27.79 -2.56 10.08
N ARG A 150 27.83 -3.77 10.65
CA ARG A 150 28.83 -4.80 10.33
C ARG A 150 28.80 -5.22 8.85
N GLN A 151 27.61 -5.40 8.28
CA GLN A 151 27.44 -5.82 6.87
C GLN A 151 27.60 -4.66 5.88
N ALA A 152 27.25 -3.44 6.31
CA ALA A 152 27.46 -2.25 5.49
C ALA A 152 28.94 -1.90 5.28
N GLU A 153 29.83 -2.31 6.19
CA GLU A 153 31.27 -2.10 6.11
C GLU A 153 31.96 -3.11 5.16
N GLU A 154 31.38 -4.29 4.96
CA GLU A 154 31.88 -5.33 4.05
C GLU A 154 31.53 -5.06 2.57
N ASP A 155 30.34 -4.50 2.32
CA ASP A 155 29.80 -4.22 0.96
C ASP A 155 29.98 -2.76 0.50
N GLY A 156 30.68 -1.93 1.29
CA GLY A 156 30.95 -0.53 0.96
C GLY A 156 32.00 -0.39 -0.14
N PRO A 157 31.95 0.66 -0.99
CA PRO A 157 33.08 0.96 -1.87
C PRO A 157 34.32 1.17 -1.00
N THR A 158 35.35 0.34 -1.22
CA THR A 158 36.62 0.45 -0.52
C THR A 158 37.29 1.77 -0.88
N TYR A 159 37.01 2.81 -0.11
CA TYR A 159 37.78 4.04 -0.19
C TYR A 159 39.17 3.73 0.38
N ARG A 160 40.14 3.42 -0.48
CA ARG A 160 41.56 3.46 -0.13
C ARG A 160 41.86 4.90 0.27
N SER A 161 41.90 5.15 1.57
CA SER A 161 42.58 6.31 2.11
C SER A 161 44.05 6.24 1.65
N GLY A 162 44.39 7.05 0.65
CA GLY A 162 45.78 7.38 0.36
C GLY A 162 46.37 8.02 1.61
N LYS A 163 47.30 7.30 2.26
CA LYS A 163 48.15 7.86 3.30
C LYS A 163 48.88 9.08 2.73
N CYS A 164 48.58 10.25 3.29
CA CYS A 164 49.52 11.35 3.34
C CYS A 164 50.40 11.14 4.58
N GLY A 165 51.73 11.28 4.43
CA GLY A 165 52.71 11.23 5.53
C GLY A 165 53.60 10.00 5.49
#